data_AF-A0A5B7V693-F1
#
_entry.id   AF-A0A5B7V693-F1
#
_cell.length_a   1.000
_cell.length_b   1.000
_cell.length_c   1.000
_cell.angle_alpha   90.00
_cell.angle_beta   90.00
_cell.angle_gamma   90.00
#
_symmetry.space_group_name_H-M   'P 1'
#
loop_
_entity.id
_entity.type
_entity.pdbx_description
1 polymer ?
#
loop_
_entity_poly.entity_id
_entity_poly.type
_entity_poly.pdbx_seq_one_letter_code
_entity_poly.pdbx_strand_id
1 'polypeptide(L)' 'MLERSSEEARAALASLDSEAFEEQWRAWRDAAERFQAAVTEHAAREDVTMPRHQLEQAVKRAVRHAEEDPAE' A
#
# COMPACT_ATOMS: atom_id res chain seq x y z
N MET A 1 -9.20 7.84 7.61
CA MET A 1 -8.81 6.41 7.54
C MET A 1 -8.44 6.03 6.10
N LEU A 2 -7.27 5.39 5.92
CA LEU A 2 -6.75 4.99 4.61
C LEU A 2 -7.64 3.94 3.91
N GLU A 3 -8.25 3.05 4.68
CA GLU A 3 -9.19 2.05 4.18
C GLU A 3 -10.37 2.69 3.43
N ARG A 4 -11.06 3.65 4.05
CA ARG A 4 -12.18 4.37 3.40
C ARG A 4 -11.77 5.04 2.09
N SER A 5 -10.65 5.75 2.09
CA SER A 5 -10.15 6.43 0.88
C SER A 5 -9.76 5.42 -0.21
N SER A 6 -9.19 4.27 0.16
CA SER A 6 -8.87 3.21 -0.78
C SER A 6 -10.13 2.59 -1.41
N GLU A 7 -11.22 2.45 -0.65
CA GLU A 7 -12.48 1.91 -1.14
C GLU A 7 -13.20 2.89 -2.06
N GLU A 8 -13.22 4.18 -1.71
CA GLU A 8 -13.76 5.26 -2.54
C GLU A 8 -13.01 5.35 -3.88
N ALA A 9 -11.67 5.33 -3.85
CA ALA A 9 -10.85 5.34 -5.05
C ALA A 9 -11.11 4.10 -5.92
N ARG A 10 -11.23 2.91 -5.32
CA ARG A 10 -11.57 1.67 -6.03
C ARG A 10 -12.95 1.74 -6.68
N ALA A 11 -13.95 2.28 -5.99
CA ALA A 11 -15.31 2.41 -6.53
C ALA A 11 -15.35 3.39 -7.73
N ALA A 12 -14.57 4.47 -7.67
CA ALA A 12 -14.49 5.47 -8.73
C ALA A 12 -13.90 4.93 -10.04
N LEU A 13 -13.05 3.88 -9.99
CA LEU A 13 -12.42 3.29 -11.18
C LEU A 13 -13.42 2.89 -12.28
N ALA A 14 -14.61 2.41 -11.90
CA ALA A 14 -15.63 1.98 -12.85
C ALA A 14 -16.25 3.12 -13.65
N SER A 15 -16.08 4.37 -13.21
CA SER A 15 -16.62 5.58 -13.84
C SER A 15 -15.57 6.40 -14.61
N LEU A 16 -14.30 6.00 -14.58
CA LEU A 16 -13.25 6.71 -15.29
C LEU A 16 -13.31 6.40 -16.79
N ASP A 17 -13.07 7.43 -17.60
CA ASP A 17 -12.75 7.22 -19.01
C ASP A 17 -11.34 6.61 -19.18
N SER A 18 -11.00 6.25 -20.41
CA SER A 18 -9.73 5.57 -20.70
C SER A 18 -8.49 6.39 -20.35
N GLU A 19 -8.53 7.72 -20.45
CA GLU A 19 -7.36 8.56 -20.15
C GLU A 19 -7.17 8.72 -18.64
N ALA A 20 -8.24 9.04 -17.92
CA ALA A 20 -8.22 9.17 -16.46
C ALA A 20 -7.92 7.83 -15.77
N PHE A 21 -8.39 6.72 -16.34
CA PHE A 21 -8.04 5.38 -15.86
C PHE A 21 -6.53 5.10 -16.00
N GLU A 22 -5.95 5.42 -17.15
CA GLU A 22 -4.51 5.23 -17.41
C GLU A 22 -3.63 6.10 -16.50
N GLU A 23 -4.03 7.35 -16.24
CA GLU A 23 -3.37 8.21 -15.26
C GLU A 23 -3.42 7.62 -13.85
N GLN A 24 -4.60 7.18 -13.42
CA GLN A 24 -4.80 6.57 -12.10
C GLN A 24 -3.99 5.27 -11.97
N TRP A 25 -3.93 4.47 -13.03
CA TRP A 25 -3.14 3.24 -13.09
C TRP A 25 -1.64 3.52 -13.00
N ARG A 26 -1.11 4.51 -13.74
CA ARG A 26 0.30 4.92 -13.66
C ARG A 26 0.66 5.39 -12.25
N ALA A 27 -0.16 6.26 -11.66
CA ALA A 27 0.05 6.74 -10.29
C ALA A 27 0.08 5.60 -9.27
N TRP A 28 -0.84 4.63 -9.39
CA TRP A 28 -0.83 3.42 -8.56
C TRP A 28 0.44 2.58 -8.77
N ARG A 29 0.84 2.37 -10.03
CA ARG A 29 2.02 1.57 -10.36
C ARG A 29 3.30 2.17 -9.78
N ASP A 30 3.50 3.47 -9.92
CA ASP A 30 4.67 4.17 -9.38
C ASP A 30 4.72 4.10 -7.86
N ALA A 31 3.57 4.25 -7.19
CA ALA A 31 3.48 4.09 -5.74
C ALA A 31 3.80 2.63 -5.31
N ALA A 32 3.29 1.64 -6.04
CA ALA A 32 3.54 0.23 -5.77
C ALA A 32 5.03 -0.13 -5.95
N GLU A 33 5.68 0.38 -7.01
CA GLU A 33 7.11 0.18 -7.25
C GLU A 33 7.95 0.75 -6.10
N ARG A 34 7.69 2.00 -5.68
CA ARG A 34 8.38 2.63 -4.54
C ARG A 34 8.20 1.85 -3.24
N PHE A 35 6.98 1.40 -2.97
CA PHE A 35 6.68 0.60 -1.79
C PHE A 35 7.43 -0.74 -1.80
N GLN A 36 7.42 -1.48 -2.91
CA GLN A 36 8.13 -2.75 -3.02
C GLN A 36 9.65 -2.58 -2.91
N ALA A 37 10.21 -1.52 -3.47
CA ALA A 37 11.62 -1.18 -3.32
C ALA A 37 11.97 -0.96 -1.84
N ALA A 38 11.18 -0.15 -1.12
CA ALA A 38 11.41 0.13 0.30
C ALA A 38 11.29 -1.13 1.18
N VAL A 39 10.28 -1.98 0.93
CA VAL A 39 10.13 -3.26 1.65
C VAL A 39 11.31 -4.18 1.38
N THR A 40 11.80 -4.24 0.14
CA THR A 40 12.95 -5.06 -0.24
C THR A 40 14.23 -4.57 0.42
N GLU A 41 14.47 -3.26 0.38
CA GLU A 41 15.62 -2.62 1.04
C GLU A 41 15.60 -2.88 2.55
N HIS A 42 14.46 -2.68 3.21
CA HIS A 42 14.33 -2.91 4.64
C HIS A 42 14.54 -4.37 5.01
N ALA A 43 13.93 -5.30 4.26
CA ALA A 43 14.07 -6.74 4.52
C ALA A 43 15.48 -7.29 4.23
N ALA A 44 16.31 -6.57 3.48
CA ALA A 44 17.69 -6.96 3.21
C ALA A 44 18.68 -6.60 4.33
N ARG A 45 18.25 -5.83 5.34
CA ARG A 45 19.10 -5.43 6.45
C ARG A 45 19.40 -6.61 7.38
N GLU A 46 20.63 -6.68 7.88
CA GLU A 46 21.08 -7.80 8.75
C GLU A 46 20.32 -7.88 10.08
N ASP A 47 19.80 -6.75 10.58
CA ASP A 47 19.03 -6.69 11.82
C ASP A 47 17.55 -7.05 11.65
N VAL A 48 17.09 -7.28 10.41
CA VAL A 48 15.71 -7.65 10.12
C VAL A 48 15.61 -9.15 9.91
N THR A 49 14.97 -9.83 10.87
CA THR A 49 14.74 -11.28 10.82
C THR A 49 13.44 -11.66 10.12
N MET A 50 12.56 -10.68 9.88
CA MET A 50 11.26 -10.90 9.25
C MET A 50 11.41 -11.07 7.72
N PRO A 51 10.88 -12.16 7.14
CA PRO A 51 10.87 -12.33 5.69
C PRO A 51 10.15 -11.18 4.97
N ARG A 52 10.66 -10.74 3.82
CA ARG A 52 10.10 -9.65 2.98
C ARG A 52 8.58 -9.69 2.83
N HIS A 53 8.02 -10.88 2.58
CA HIS A 53 6.57 -11.03 2.37
C HIS A 53 5.75 -10.80 3.65
N GLN A 54 6.27 -11.17 4.82
CA GLN A 54 5.60 -10.90 6.10
C GLN A 54 5.68 -9.43 6.46
N LEU A 55 6.83 -8.80 6.21
CA LEU A 55 7.01 -7.36 6.38
C LEU A 55 6.03 -6.58 5.50
N GLU A 56 5.89 -6.97 4.24
CA GLU A 56 4.93 -6.35 3.31
C GLU A 56 3.49 -6.39 3.85
N GLN A 57 3.05 -7.55 4.35
CA GLN A 57 1.70 -7.71 4.90
C GLN A 57 1.52 -6.93 6.20
N ALA A 58 2.53 -6.94 7.08
CA ALA A 58 2.50 -6.20 8.34
C ALA A 58 2.37 -4.69 8.09
N VAL A 59 3.17 -4.13 7.15
CA VAL A 59 3.08 -2.71 6.79
C VAL A 59 1.72 -2.38 6.18
N LYS A 60 1.24 -3.18 5.23
CA LYS A 60 -0.09 -2.99 4.61
C LYS A 60 -1.21 -2.99 5.65
N ARG A 61 -1.16 -3.90 6.62
CA ARG A 61 -2.13 -3.97 7.72
C ARG A 61 -2.04 -2.74 8.61
N ALA A 62 -0.83 -2.37 9.02
CA ALA A 62 -0.59 -1.23 9.90
C ALA A 62 -1.08 0.09 9.27
N VAL A 63 -0.82 0.33 7.99
CA VAL A 63 -1.29 1.56 7.32
C VAL A 63 -2.80 1.55 7.05
N ARG A 64 -3.37 0.38 6.76
CA ARG A 64 -4.81 0.24 6.49
C ARG A 64 -5.65 0.50 7.73
N HIS A 65 -5.19 0.01 8.89
CA HIS A 65 -5.88 0.07 10.17
C HIS A 65 -5.17 0.93 11.20
N ALA A 66 -4.50 2.02 10.78
CA ALA A 66 -3.72 2.89 11.66
C ALA A 66 -4.51 3.57 12.81
N GLU A 67 -5.81 3.30 12.96
CA GLU A 67 -6.66 3.68 14.10
C GLU A 67 -6.88 2.55 15.12
N GLU A 68 -6.27 1.36 14.97
CA GLU A 68 -6.16 0.39 16.07
C GLU A 68 -4.86 0.66 16.85
N ASP A 69 -4.90 1.67 17.72
CA ASP A 69 -3.97 1.75 18.85
C ASP A 69 -4.26 0.54 19.77
N PRO A 70 -3.33 -0.41 19.96
CA PRO A 70 -3.54 -1.54 20.86
C PRO A 70 -3.32 -1.10 22.31
N ALA A 71 -4.18 -0.18 22.78
CA ALA A 71 -4.23 0.25 24.16
C ALA A 71 -5.66 0.65 24.55
N GLU A 72 -6.51 -0.37 24.76
CA GLU A 72 -7.32 -0.51 25.99
C GLU A 72 -7.66 -1.98 26.26
#